data_AF-A0A920QV21-F1
#
_entry.id   AF-A0A920QV21-F1
#
_cell.length_a   1.000
_cell.length_b   1.000
_cell.length_c   1.000
_cell.angle_alpha   90.00
_cell.angle_beta   90.00
_cell.angle_gamma   90.00
#
_symmetry.space_group_name_H-M   'P 1'
#
loop_
_entity.id
_entity.type
_entity.pdbx_description
1 polymer ?
#
loop_
_entity_poly.entity_id
_entity_poly.type
_entity_poly.pdbx_seq_one_letter_code
_entity_poly.pdbx_strand_id
1 'polypeptide(L)' 'MRDWLISRQRYWGTPIPIFYCEKCGVVPVKEEDLPVLLPDDAIFRPTGESP' A
#
# COMPACT_ATOMS: atom_id res chain seq x y z
N MET A 1 23.57 -10.61 7.78
CA MET A 1 22.38 -10.47 6.92
C MET A 1 21.41 -9.54 7.63
N ARG A 2 20.71 -8.66 6.91
CA ARG A 2 19.68 -7.77 7.48
C ARG A 2 18.38 -8.03 6.76
N ASP A 3 17.27 -7.79 7.43
CA ASP A 3 15.94 -7.93 6.84
C ASP A 3 15.75 -6.94 5.68
N TRP A 4 14.96 -7.37 4.71
CA TRP A 4 14.61 -6.52 3.57
C TRP A 4 13.30 -5.78 3.86
N LEU A 5 13.41 -4.50 4.17
CA LEU A 5 12.27 -3.63 4.39
C LEU A 5 11.70 -3.18 3.04
N ILE A 6 10.53 -3.71 2.67
CA ILE A 6 9.86 -3.40 1.40
C ILE A 6 8.88 -2.20 1.52
N SER A 7 8.37 -1.92 2.71
CA SER A 7 7.36 -0.89 2.92
C SER A 7 7.92 0.52 2.66
N ARG A 8 7.16 1.35 1.93
CA ARG A 8 7.52 2.75 1.62
C ARG A 8 6.31 3.66 1.82
N GLN A 9 6.52 4.81 2.45
CA GLN A 9 5.54 5.88 2.55
C GLN A 9 5.60 6.74 1.28
N ARG A 10 5.20 6.15 0.15
CA ARG A 10 5.20 6.78 -1.17
C ARG A 10 3.92 6.37 -1.90
N TYR A 11 3.29 7.33 -2.56
CA TYR A 11 2.11 7.05 -3.39
C TYR A 11 2.47 6.18 -4.60
N TRP A 12 3.54 6.57 -5.31
CA TRP A 12 3.91 5.93 -6.58
C TRP A 12 4.70 4.63 -6.36
N GLY A 13 3.97 3.52 -6.25
CA GLY A 13 4.50 2.17 -6.13
C GLY A 13 3.39 1.12 -6.14
N THR A 14 3.77 -0.16 -6.13
CA THR A 14 2.79 -1.26 -6.07
C THR A 14 2.10 -1.30 -4.70
N PRO A 15 0.76 -1.29 -4.63
CA PRO A 15 0.03 -1.45 -3.37
C PRO A 15 0.38 -2.78 -2.68
N ILE A 16 0.57 -2.74 -1.35
CA ILE A 16 0.78 -3.96 -0.56
C ILE A 16 -0.58 -4.65 -0.36
N PRO A 17 -0.77 -5.92 -0.77
CA PRO A 17 -2.06 -6.60 -0.78
C PRO A 17 -2.45 -7.12 0.62
N ILE A 18 -2.58 -6.20 1.58
CA ILE A 18 -2.95 -6.44 2.97
C ILE A 18 -4.10 -5.50 3.33
N PHE A 19 -5.13 -6.01 4.03
CA PHE A 19 -6.16 -5.19 4.64
C PHE A 19 -6.19 -5.38 6.16
N TYR A 20 -6.63 -4.33 6.87
CA TYR A 20 -6.79 -4.33 8.31
C TYR A 20 -8.26 -4.55 8.65
N CYS A 21 -8.54 -5.65 9.34
CA CYS A 21 -9.86 -5.98 9.86
C CYS A 21 -9.87 -5.81 11.38
N GLU A 22 -10.85 -5.08 11.92
CA GLU A 22 -10.97 -4.88 13.37
C GLU A 22 -11.14 -6.19 14.16
N LYS A 23 -11.72 -7.22 13.54
CA LYS A 23 -11.95 -8.53 14.16
C LYS A 23 -10.88 -9.56 13.83
N CYS A 24 -10.28 -9.49 12.63
CA CYS A 24 -9.37 -10.51 12.11
C CYS A 24 -7.89 -10.08 12.10
N GLY A 25 -7.60 -8.79 12.33
CA GLY A 25 -6.24 -8.23 12.31
C GLY A 25 -5.73 -7.98 10.88
N VAL A 26 -4.47 -8.35 10.63
CA VAL A 26 -3.78 -8.16 9.35
C VAL A 26 -4.05 -9.36 8.45
N VAL A 27 -4.74 -9.15 7.33
CA VAL A 27 -5.18 -10.23 6.45
C VAL A 27 -4.71 -9.98 5.01
N PRO A 28 -4.17 -11.00 4.31
CA PRO A 28 -3.83 -10.86 2.90
C PRO A 28 -5.08 -10.82 2.01
N VAL A 29 -4.99 -10.03 0.94
CA VAL A 29 -5.96 -10.08 -0.15
C VAL A 29 -5.92 -11.47 -0.79
N LYS A 30 -7.08 -12.01 -1.15
CA LYS A 30 -7.15 -13.32 -1.80
C LYS A 30 -6.57 -13.26 -3.21
N GLU A 31 -6.04 -14.38 -3.68
CA GLU A 31 -5.46 -14.46 -5.03
C GLU A 31 -6.46 -14.11 -6.14
N GLU A 32 -7.72 -14.50 -5.97
CA GLU A 32 -8.83 -14.18 -6.90
C GLU A 32 -9.14 -12.68 -7.00
N ASP A 33 -8.79 -11.90 -5.96
CA ASP A 33 -9.03 -10.46 -5.86
C ASP A 33 -7.80 -9.63 -6.26
N LEU A 34 -6.70 -10.27 -6.67
CA LEU A 34 -5.52 -9.59 -7.19
C LEU A 34 -5.71 -9.21 -8.67
N PRO A 35 -5.13 -8.09 -9.13
CA PRO A 35 -4.25 -7.16 -8.40
C PRO A 35 -5.00 -6.08 -7.61
N VAL A 36 -4.37 -5.58 -6.54
CA VAL A 36 -4.78 -4.31 -5.91
C VAL A 36 -4.25 -3.16 -6.76
N LEU A 37 -5.16 -2.44 -7.42
CA LEU A 37 -4.82 -1.34 -8.32
C LEU A 37 -4.57 -0.03 -7.55
N LEU A 38 -3.48 0.65 -7.88
CA LEU A 38 -3.24 2.03 -7.44
C LEU A 38 -4.16 2.95 -8.26
N PRO A 39 -4.81 3.95 -7.65
CA PRO A 39 -5.59 4.93 -8.41
C PRO A 39 -4.70 5.70 -9.41
N ASP A 40 -5.23 6.02 -10.59
CA ASP A 40 -4.47 6.74 -11.61
C ASP A 40 -4.37 8.24 -11.29
N ASP A 41 -5.35 8.80 -10.60
CA ASP A 41 -5.45 10.21 -10.26
C ASP A 41 -5.35 10.45 -8.74
N ALA A 42 -4.17 10.93 -8.30
CA ALA A 42 -3.99 11.42 -6.94
C ALA A 42 -3.94 12.95 -6.87
N ILE A 43 -4.71 13.52 -5.95
CA ILE A 43 -4.62 14.94 -5.60
C ILE A 43 -3.47 15.11 -4.61
N PHE A 44 -2.32 15.55 -5.10
CA PHE A 44 -1.19 15.90 -4.25
C PHE A 44 -1.42 17.28 -3.62
N ARG A 45 -1.22 17.39 -2.30
CA ARG A 45 -1.25 18.70 -1.63
C ARG A 45 0.00 19.49 -2.02
N PRO A 46 -0.10 20.82 -2.22
CA PRO A 46 0.96 21.65 -2.80
C PRO A 46 2.17 21.87 -1.88
N THR A 47 2.20 21.28 -0.69
CA THR A 47 3.29 21.51 0.27
C THR A 47 4.62 20.91 -0.16
N GLY A 48 4.66 20.08 -1.22
CA GLY A 48 5.92 19.60 -1.82
C GLY A 48 6.81 18.80 -0.88
N GLU A 49 6.33 18.53 0.33
CA GLU A 49 6.96 17.62 1.27
C GLU A 49 6.93 16.24 0.62
N SER A 50 8.07 15.55 0.65
CA SER A 50 8.02 14.10 0.54
C SER A 50 6.99 13.63 1.57
N PRO A 51 5.97 12.85 1.18
CA PRO A 51 5.11 12.22 2.17
C PRO A 51 5.91 11.37 3.17
#